data_AF-A0A5B0EJF4-F1
#
_entry.id   AF-A0A5B0EJF4-F1
#
_cell.length_a   1.000
_cell.length_b   1.000
_cell.length_c   1.000
_cell.angle_alpha   90.00
_cell.angle_beta   90.00
_cell.angle_gamma   90.00
#
_symmetry.space_group_name_H-M   'P 1'
#
loop_
_entity.id
_entity.type
_entity.pdbx_description
1 polymer ?
#
loop_
_entity_poly.entity_id
_entity_poly.type
_entity_poly.pdbx_seq_one_letter_code
_entity_poly.pdbx_strand_id
1 'polypeptide(L)'
;MGDMEKRFWVGGYSPDGGGTSLGIRAMGYTQGVLTDLGLAHAAESPSWLATHPRLPVLYAALEHRGEVAAYRILGHNKLEPLGKPKLAGALLCHLVVAEAAGALVASCYGDGKMLAYPMDADGTLSDPVPAAESIDPFAVPGHPERASHSHQATVLRSGVIATTDLGHDAVRFCDLVQGQWKLRQQLGLRKGDGPRHLVEHPSGFIYVVTEHGAEVITLRADAAGVYRELCRTGLGEKVLAGSDFPAEISLDTNNDRLYIGVRGAGIVAVLDLVSGRPVLRGSGSCAGAWPRHHLQVGNSLLVANQLSNTIEAIGLEGADGLPQDSLSSLPMESPTCIAAQVTV
;
A
#
# COMPACT_ATOMS: atom_id res chain seq x y z
N MET A 1 13.53 -28.46 10.01
CA MET A 1 14.09 -27.38 9.15
C MET A 1 14.13 -26.15 10.03
N GLY A 2 15.31 -25.60 10.33
CA GLY A 2 15.42 -24.46 11.24
C GLY A 2 14.66 -23.25 10.71
N ASP A 3 14.04 -22.47 11.59
CA ASP A 3 13.33 -21.25 11.22
C ASP A 3 14.28 -20.28 10.50
N MET A 4 14.02 -20.08 9.21
CA MET A 4 14.80 -19.20 8.38
C MET A 4 14.39 -17.75 8.68
N GLU A 5 15.38 -16.90 8.97
CA GLU A 5 15.17 -15.47 9.13
C GLU A 5 14.54 -14.89 7.87
N LYS A 6 13.36 -14.27 8.02
CA LYS A 6 12.72 -13.48 6.96
C LYS A 6 13.26 -12.07 7.01
N ARG A 7 13.42 -11.44 5.85
CA ARG A 7 14.00 -10.09 5.76
C ARG A 7 13.10 -9.14 5.01
N PHE A 8 13.14 -7.89 5.46
CA PHE A 8 12.32 -6.81 4.95
C PHE A 8 13.15 -5.55 4.75
N TRP A 9 12.70 -4.71 3.83
CA TRP A 9 13.07 -3.31 3.73
C TRP A 9 12.01 -2.48 4.45
N VAL A 10 12.44 -1.41 5.11
CA VAL A 10 11.55 -0.46 5.78
C VAL A 10 11.81 0.93 5.25
N GLY A 11 10.74 1.56 4.79
CA GLY A 11 10.69 2.96 4.38
C GLY A 11 10.07 3.83 5.46
N GLY A 12 10.28 5.14 5.38
CA GLY A 12 9.75 6.08 6.37
C GLY A 12 9.87 7.52 5.93
N TYR A 13 9.19 8.42 6.65
CA TYR A 13 9.29 9.86 6.42
C TYR A 13 10.56 10.43 7.05
N SER A 14 11.32 11.22 6.29
CA SER A 14 12.47 11.98 6.77
C SER A 14 12.07 13.44 7.08
N PRO A 15 12.99 14.34 7.50
CA PRO A 15 12.63 15.70 7.92
C PRO A 15 11.88 16.53 6.87
N ASP A 16 12.10 16.28 5.58
CA ASP A 16 11.35 16.89 4.47
C ASP A 16 9.84 16.56 4.50
N GLY A 17 9.48 15.43 5.10
CA GLY A 17 8.11 14.97 5.33
C GLY A 17 7.63 15.11 6.77
N GLY A 18 8.37 15.83 7.61
CA GLY A 18 8.07 15.99 9.04
C GLY A 18 8.32 14.73 9.88
N GLY A 19 9.04 13.75 9.35
CA GLY A 19 9.50 12.56 10.08
C GLY A 19 10.97 12.63 10.48
N THR A 20 11.50 11.49 10.94
CA THR A 20 12.87 11.37 11.45
C THR A 20 13.70 10.29 10.76
N SER A 21 13.16 9.60 9.75
CA SER A 21 13.88 8.54 9.04
C SER A 21 15.14 9.06 8.35
N LEU A 22 16.20 8.26 8.41
CA LEU A 22 17.44 8.51 7.66
C LEU A 22 17.42 7.89 6.24
N GLY A 23 16.42 7.08 5.90
CA GLY A 23 16.30 6.45 4.59
C GLY A 23 15.71 5.04 4.63
N ILE A 24 16.23 4.15 3.79
CA ILE A 24 15.77 2.77 3.67
C ILE A 24 16.58 1.89 4.62
N ARG A 25 15.90 1.17 5.50
CA ARG A 25 16.51 0.26 6.49
C ARG A 25 16.22 -1.19 6.17
N ALA A 26 17.07 -2.10 6.66
CA ALA A 26 16.85 -3.53 6.61
C ALA A 26 16.40 -4.05 7.98
N MET A 27 15.46 -4.98 7.98
CA MET A 27 14.91 -5.58 9.19
C MET A 27 14.81 -7.10 9.02
N GLY A 28 15.17 -7.85 10.06
CA GLY A 28 14.98 -9.29 10.16
C GLY A 28 13.77 -9.64 11.02
N TYR A 29 13.21 -10.82 10.78
CA TYR A 29 12.14 -11.42 11.56
C TYR A 29 12.39 -12.91 11.72
N THR A 30 12.38 -13.40 12.96
CA THR A 30 12.41 -14.83 13.28
C THR A 30 11.43 -15.10 14.43
N GLN A 31 10.35 -15.83 14.15
CA GLN A 31 9.37 -16.30 15.15
C GLN A 31 8.91 -15.22 16.16
N GLY A 32 8.41 -14.10 15.67
CA GLY A 32 7.92 -13.01 16.52
C GLY A 32 9.00 -12.04 17.01
N VAL A 33 10.28 -12.32 16.77
CA VAL A 33 11.40 -11.44 17.14
C VAL A 33 11.86 -10.61 15.94
N LEU A 34 11.84 -9.29 16.10
CA LEU A 34 12.36 -8.32 15.13
C LEU A 34 13.81 -7.97 15.42
N THR A 35 14.61 -7.81 14.35
CA THR A 35 16.02 -7.40 14.42
C THR A 35 16.31 -6.25 13.46
N ASP A 36 17.01 -5.23 13.94
CA ASP A 36 17.52 -4.16 13.08
C ASP A 36 18.79 -4.64 12.37
N LEU A 37 18.77 -4.62 11.04
CA LEU A 37 19.90 -5.01 10.20
C LEU A 37 20.66 -3.80 9.65
N GLY A 38 20.26 -2.59 10.06
CA GLY A 38 20.92 -1.33 9.78
C GLY A 38 20.35 -0.54 8.61
N LEU A 39 20.90 0.66 8.42
CA LEU A 39 20.59 1.53 7.28
C LEU A 39 21.18 0.93 5.99
N ALA A 40 20.33 0.68 5.01
CA ALA A 40 20.74 0.12 3.72
C ALA A 40 21.07 1.19 2.68
N HIS A 41 20.36 2.32 2.74
CA HIS A 41 20.64 3.50 1.93
C HIS A 41 20.08 4.76 2.59
N ALA A 42 20.83 5.87 2.57
CA ALA A 42 20.30 7.16 2.97
C ALA A 42 19.42 7.73 1.84
N ALA A 43 18.19 8.15 2.17
CA ALA A 43 17.25 8.69 1.19
C ALA A 43 16.23 9.59 1.88
N GLU A 44 15.72 10.58 1.16
CA GLU A 44 14.70 11.50 1.68
C GLU A 44 13.31 10.92 1.45
N SER A 45 12.59 10.68 2.55
CA SER A 45 11.22 10.17 2.62
C SER A 45 10.89 9.04 1.62
N PRO A 46 11.63 7.91 1.66
CA PRO A 46 11.28 6.70 0.91
C PRO A 46 10.00 6.07 1.50
N SER A 47 8.84 6.70 1.27
CA SER A 47 7.61 6.40 2.02
C SER A 47 6.91 5.13 1.56
N TRP A 48 7.18 4.67 0.34
CA TRP A 48 6.72 3.41 -0.20
C TRP A 48 7.84 2.67 -0.92
N LEU A 49 7.88 1.35 -0.76
CA LEU A 49 8.89 0.47 -1.32
C LEU A 49 8.22 -0.65 -2.14
N ALA A 50 8.73 -0.90 -3.33
CA ALA A 50 8.29 -1.99 -4.18
C ALA A 50 9.49 -2.85 -4.60
N THR A 51 9.56 -4.06 -4.06
CA THR A 51 10.58 -5.03 -4.45
C THR A 51 10.20 -5.67 -5.78
N HIS A 52 11.14 -5.76 -6.73
CA HIS A 52 10.90 -6.51 -7.96
C HIS A 52 10.69 -8.00 -7.64
N PRO A 53 9.67 -8.68 -8.19
CA PRO A 53 9.36 -10.07 -7.83
C PRO A 53 10.38 -11.13 -8.29
N ARG A 54 11.45 -10.73 -9.01
CA ARG A 54 12.40 -11.66 -9.66
C ARG A 54 13.81 -11.11 -9.69
N LEU A 55 13.98 -9.84 -10.04
CA LEU A 55 15.28 -9.20 -10.04
C LEU A 55 15.68 -8.75 -8.63
N PRO A 56 16.97 -8.69 -8.29
CA PRO A 56 17.46 -8.12 -7.05
C PRO A 56 17.40 -6.59 -7.12
N VAL A 57 16.20 -6.03 -7.28
CA VAL A 57 15.96 -4.59 -7.44
C VAL A 57 14.85 -4.15 -6.49
N LEU A 58 15.07 -3.01 -5.84
CA LEU A 58 14.11 -2.31 -5.00
C LEU A 58 13.80 -0.95 -5.62
N TYR A 59 12.52 -0.61 -5.73
CA TYR A 59 12.06 0.71 -6.11
C TYR A 59 11.53 1.46 -4.89
N ALA A 60 11.80 2.76 -4.79
CA ALA A 60 11.34 3.62 -3.71
C ALA A 60 10.62 4.85 -4.24
N ALA A 61 9.49 5.17 -3.62
CA ALA A 61 8.81 6.45 -3.76
C ALA A 61 9.48 7.46 -2.82
N LEU A 62 10.20 8.44 -3.36
CA LEU A 62 10.72 9.57 -2.59
C LEU A 62 9.64 10.65 -2.59
N GLU A 63 8.76 10.63 -1.58
CA GLU A 63 7.42 11.23 -1.66
C GLU A 63 7.45 12.74 -1.90
N HIS A 64 8.15 13.49 -1.05
CA HIS A 64 8.19 14.96 -1.12
C HIS A 64 9.10 15.46 -2.25
N ARG A 65 10.04 14.62 -2.72
CA ARG A 65 10.82 14.89 -3.92
C ARG A 65 10.02 14.68 -5.20
N GLY A 66 8.94 13.89 -5.16
CA GLY A 66 8.19 13.51 -6.35
C GLY A 66 9.06 12.71 -7.32
N GLU A 67 9.88 11.78 -6.80
CA GLU A 67 10.85 11.02 -7.58
C GLU A 67 10.76 9.52 -7.28
N VAL A 68 10.90 8.70 -8.33
CA VAL A 68 11.12 7.26 -8.21
C VAL A 68 12.61 6.99 -8.20
N ALA A 69 13.11 6.34 -7.16
CA ALA A 69 14.48 5.82 -7.12
C ALA A 69 14.48 4.30 -7.33
N ALA A 70 15.45 3.79 -8.08
CA ALA A 70 15.70 2.36 -8.24
C ALA A 70 17.04 2.01 -7.60
N TYR A 71 17.11 0.84 -6.96
CA TYR A 71 18.30 0.36 -6.28
C TYR A 71 18.55 -1.11 -6.61
N ARG A 72 19.81 -1.47 -6.88
CA ARG A 72 20.27 -2.85 -6.89
C ARG A 72 20.45 -3.32 -5.44
N ILE A 73 19.90 -4.49 -5.14
CA ILE A 73 20.05 -5.16 -3.87
C ILE A 73 21.40 -5.89 -3.84
N LEU A 74 22.25 -5.52 -2.88
CA LEU A 74 23.53 -6.17 -2.64
C LEU A 74 23.51 -6.87 -1.27
N GLY A 75 23.32 -8.18 -1.26
CA GLY A 75 23.21 -8.94 -0.02
C GLY A 75 21.94 -8.56 0.76
N HIS A 76 22.04 -8.51 2.09
CA HIS A 76 20.87 -8.45 2.97
C HIS A 76 20.56 -7.06 3.53
N ASN A 77 21.51 -6.13 3.46
CA ASN A 77 21.40 -4.82 4.09
C ASN A 77 22.12 -3.71 3.32
N LYS A 78 22.36 -3.87 2.02
CA LYS A 78 22.99 -2.83 1.19
C LYS A 78 22.22 -2.64 -0.11
N LEU A 79 22.02 -1.37 -0.46
CA LEU A 79 21.38 -0.93 -1.69
C LEU A 79 22.32 0.01 -2.43
N GLU A 80 22.50 -0.21 -3.73
CA GLU A 80 23.25 0.68 -4.62
C GLU A 80 22.32 1.31 -5.66
N PRO A 81 22.40 2.62 -5.90
CA PRO A 81 21.57 3.27 -6.91
C PRO A 81 21.68 2.59 -8.28
N LEU A 82 20.53 2.32 -8.89
CA LEU A 82 20.40 1.75 -10.23
C LEU A 82 19.95 2.85 -11.20
N GLY A 83 20.91 3.64 -11.66
CA GLY A 83 20.65 4.82 -12.49
C GLY A 83 20.29 6.06 -11.67
N LYS A 84 19.80 7.10 -12.35
CA LYS A 84 19.34 8.34 -11.72
C LYS A 84 17.86 8.22 -11.34
N PRO A 85 17.42 8.83 -10.22
CA PRO A 85 16.00 8.95 -9.91
C PRO A 85 15.22 9.56 -11.09
N LYS A 86 14.00 9.08 -11.28
CA LYS A 86 13.10 9.55 -12.33
C LYS A 86 12.04 10.45 -11.73
N LEU A 87 11.75 11.57 -12.39
CA LEU A 87 10.68 12.48 -11.98
C LEU A 87 9.32 11.79 -12.05
N ALA A 88 8.47 12.10 -11.09
CA ALA A 88 7.08 11.67 -11.01
C ALA A 88 6.16 12.89 -10.92
N GLY A 89 5.24 12.89 -9.96
CA GLY A 89 4.35 13.99 -9.62
C GLY A 89 4.45 14.35 -8.14
N ALA A 90 3.67 15.36 -7.73
CA ALA A 90 3.69 15.84 -6.35
C ALA A 90 3.22 14.75 -5.37
N LEU A 91 3.92 14.61 -4.23
CA LEU A 91 3.62 13.64 -3.17
C LEU A 91 3.43 12.21 -3.72
N LEU A 92 4.47 11.69 -4.38
CA LEU A 92 4.50 10.31 -4.86
C LEU A 92 4.35 9.33 -3.68
N CYS A 93 3.25 8.60 -3.60
CA CYS A 93 2.86 7.89 -2.38
C CYS A 93 2.82 6.37 -2.52
N HIS A 94 2.82 5.83 -3.75
CA HIS A 94 2.71 4.39 -3.96
C HIS A 94 3.38 3.93 -5.26
N LEU A 95 3.95 2.72 -5.24
CA LEU A 95 4.54 2.04 -6.39
C LEU A 95 4.07 0.58 -6.47
N VAL A 96 3.88 0.08 -7.68
CA VAL A 96 3.66 -1.36 -7.93
C VAL A 96 4.40 -1.81 -9.20
N VAL A 97 5.01 -3.00 -9.15
CA VAL A 97 5.66 -3.60 -10.32
C VAL A 97 4.61 -4.34 -11.16
N ALA A 98 4.27 -3.79 -12.32
CA ALA A 98 3.41 -4.41 -13.32
C ALA A 98 4.25 -5.24 -14.29
N GLU A 99 4.77 -6.36 -13.80
CA GLU A 99 5.79 -7.16 -14.48
C GLU A 99 5.36 -7.66 -15.87
N ALA A 100 4.12 -8.14 -16.00
CA ALA A 100 3.58 -8.59 -17.29
C ALA A 100 3.44 -7.44 -18.31
N ALA A 101 3.28 -6.21 -17.83
CA ALA A 101 3.26 -5.01 -18.65
C ALA A 101 4.66 -4.42 -18.89
N GLY A 102 5.70 -4.98 -18.25
CA GLY A 102 7.07 -4.48 -18.34
C GLY A 102 7.24 -3.07 -17.78
N ALA A 103 6.53 -2.74 -16.70
CA ALA A 103 6.52 -1.38 -16.16
C ALA A 103 6.47 -1.32 -14.63
N LEU A 104 7.00 -0.24 -14.07
CA LEU A 104 6.70 0.20 -12.71
C LEU A 104 5.59 1.26 -12.78
N VAL A 105 4.55 1.10 -11.98
CA VAL A 105 3.42 2.05 -11.93
C VAL A 105 3.51 2.87 -10.64
N ALA A 106 3.30 4.17 -10.77
CA ALA A 106 3.42 5.14 -9.68
C ALA A 106 2.14 5.96 -9.51
N SER A 107 1.74 6.19 -8.26
CA SER A 107 0.57 7.00 -7.86
C SER A 107 1.01 8.25 -7.10
N CYS A 108 0.62 9.43 -7.60
CA CYS A 108 0.98 10.72 -7.02
C CYS A 108 -0.24 11.33 -6.32
N TYR A 109 -0.16 11.45 -5.00
CA TYR A 109 -1.25 11.96 -4.17
C TYR A 109 -1.45 13.46 -4.38
N GLY A 110 -0.37 14.23 -4.52
CA GLY A 110 -0.43 15.69 -4.51
C GLY A 110 -1.01 16.32 -5.77
N ASP A 111 -0.94 15.61 -6.91
CA ASP A 111 -1.43 16.10 -8.21
C ASP A 111 -2.27 15.07 -8.99
N GLY A 112 -2.64 13.95 -8.37
CA GLY A 112 -3.53 12.95 -8.97
C GLY A 112 -2.92 12.10 -10.08
N LYS A 113 -1.63 12.27 -10.41
CA LYS A 113 -1.02 11.60 -11.54
C LYS A 113 -0.86 10.10 -11.32
N MET A 114 -1.07 9.36 -12.40
CA MET A 114 -0.70 7.96 -12.55
C MET A 114 0.32 7.83 -13.67
N LEU A 115 1.47 7.23 -13.38
CA LEU A 115 2.59 7.14 -14.31
C LEU A 115 3.00 5.67 -14.48
N ALA A 116 3.31 5.26 -15.71
CA ALA A 116 3.97 3.98 -16.00
C ALA A 116 5.39 4.24 -16.50
N TYR A 117 6.39 3.70 -15.81
CA TYR A 117 7.79 3.74 -16.22
C TYR A 117 8.11 2.41 -16.91
N PRO A 118 8.39 2.42 -18.23
CA PRO A 118 8.89 1.22 -18.90
C PRO A 118 10.16 0.74 -18.21
N MET A 119 10.26 -0.57 -18.05
CA MET A 119 11.32 -1.22 -17.29
C MET A 119 12.17 -2.10 -18.22
N ASP A 120 13.48 -1.90 -18.18
CA ASP A 120 14.43 -2.73 -18.94
C ASP A 120 14.69 -4.07 -18.22
N ALA A 121 15.38 -4.98 -18.92
CA ALA A 121 15.63 -6.34 -18.43
C ALA A 121 16.45 -6.42 -17.13
N ASP A 122 17.21 -5.38 -16.80
CA ASP A 122 17.99 -5.29 -15.55
C ASP A 122 17.26 -4.51 -14.44
N GLY A 123 16.03 -4.04 -14.71
CA GLY A 123 15.22 -3.24 -13.79
C GLY A 123 15.46 -1.73 -13.87
N THR A 124 16.26 -1.22 -14.81
CA THR A 124 16.34 0.24 -15.01
C THR A 124 15.02 0.79 -15.53
N LEU A 125 14.72 2.04 -15.17
CA LEU A 125 13.50 2.73 -15.56
C LEU A 125 13.79 3.72 -16.70
N SER A 126 12.94 3.72 -17.71
CA SER A 126 12.86 4.74 -18.75
C SER A 126 11.94 5.89 -18.33
N ASP A 127 11.77 6.90 -19.18
CA ASP A 127 10.89 8.03 -18.89
C ASP A 127 9.41 7.59 -18.85
N PRO A 128 8.59 8.17 -17.96
CA PRO A 128 7.24 7.69 -17.73
C PRO A 128 6.26 8.11 -18.81
N VAL A 129 5.23 7.30 -18.98
CA VAL A 129 4.01 7.62 -19.74
C VAL A 129 2.86 7.87 -18.76
N PRO A 130 2.22 9.05 -18.78
CA PRO A 130 1.08 9.34 -17.92
C PRO A 130 -0.19 8.63 -18.42
N ALA A 131 -1.02 8.20 -17.47
CA ALA A 131 -2.39 7.83 -17.77
C ALA A 131 -3.24 9.09 -18.02
N ALA A 132 -4.43 8.91 -18.61
CA ALA A 132 -5.42 9.98 -18.65
C ALA A 132 -5.75 10.46 -17.22
N GLU A 133 -6.06 11.74 -17.08
CA GLU A 133 -6.48 12.31 -15.80
C GLU A 133 -7.78 11.68 -15.29
N SER A 134 -7.95 11.69 -13.98
CA SER A 134 -9.18 11.28 -13.33
C SER A 134 -10.25 12.34 -13.54
N ILE A 135 -11.49 11.94 -13.82
CA ILE A 135 -12.60 12.88 -14.00
C ILE A 135 -13.37 12.97 -12.67
N ASP A 136 -13.62 14.15 -12.13
CA ASP A 136 -14.46 14.28 -10.92
C ASP A 136 -15.91 13.89 -11.26
N PRO A 137 -16.44 12.77 -10.71
CA PRO A 137 -17.81 12.35 -10.98
C PRO A 137 -18.86 13.29 -10.35
N PHE A 138 -18.42 14.24 -9.52
CA PHE A 138 -19.26 15.23 -8.83
C PHE A 138 -18.98 16.66 -9.28
N ALA A 139 -18.30 16.86 -10.42
CA ALA A 139 -18.05 18.19 -10.96
C ALA A 139 -19.36 18.95 -11.21
N VAL A 140 -19.42 20.20 -10.76
CA VAL A 140 -20.56 21.10 -10.96
C VAL A 140 -20.10 22.32 -11.75
N PRO A 141 -20.72 22.64 -12.90
CA PRO A 141 -20.35 23.83 -13.69
C PRO A 141 -20.38 25.11 -12.85
N GLY A 142 -19.30 25.89 -12.93
CA GLY A 142 -19.16 27.15 -12.20
C GLY A 142 -18.70 27.02 -10.74
N HIS A 143 -18.44 25.80 -10.26
CA HIS A 143 -17.81 25.56 -8.95
C HIS A 143 -16.34 25.16 -9.14
N PRO A 144 -15.46 25.45 -8.17
CA PRO A 144 -14.08 24.96 -8.21
C PRO A 144 -14.05 23.43 -8.32
N GLU A 145 -13.20 22.92 -9.22
CA GLU A 145 -12.97 21.49 -9.36
C GLU A 145 -12.31 20.95 -8.09
N ARG A 146 -12.71 19.74 -7.69
CA ARG A 146 -12.03 19.00 -6.64
C ARG A 146 -10.66 18.58 -7.16
N ALA A 147 -9.67 18.57 -6.27
CA ALA A 147 -8.37 18.02 -6.61
C ALA A 147 -8.44 16.49 -6.68
N SER A 148 -7.81 15.91 -7.71
CA SER A 148 -7.53 14.48 -7.78
C SER A 148 -6.40 14.13 -6.82
N HIS A 149 -6.54 13.00 -6.12
CA HIS A 149 -5.52 12.47 -5.20
C HIS A 149 -5.37 10.97 -5.42
N SER A 150 -4.53 10.56 -6.38
CA SER A 150 -4.31 9.15 -6.63
C SER A 150 -3.45 8.55 -5.52
N HIS A 151 -3.92 7.44 -4.93
CA HIS A 151 -3.28 6.91 -3.72
C HIS A 151 -2.66 5.51 -3.91
N GLN A 152 -3.27 4.64 -4.72
CA GLN A 152 -2.73 3.31 -4.96
C GLN A 152 -2.98 2.85 -6.39
N ALA A 153 -2.09 2.01 -6.90
CA ALA A 153 -2.33 1.10 -8.01
C ALA A 153 -2.05 -0.35 -7.59
N THR A 154 -2.90 -1.27 -8.05
CA THR A 154 -2.78 -2.71 -7.82
C THR A 154 -2.97 -3.44 -9.15
N VAL A 155 -2.06 -4.36 -9.47
CA VAL A 155 -2.18 -5.23 -10.64
C VAL A 155 -3.08 -6.40 -10.27
N LEU A 156 -4.27 -6.45 -10.84
CA LEU A 156 -5.21 -7.56 -10.64
C LEU A 156 -4.70 -8.80 -11.38
N ARG A 157 -5.15 -10.00 -10.96
CA ARG A 157 -4.79 -11.27 -11.61
C ARG A 157 -5.19 -11.35 -13.08
N SER A 158 -6.15 -10.53 -13.51
CA SER A 158 -6.53 -10.38 -14.92
C SER A 158 -5.51 -9.59 -15.76
N GLY A 159 -4.52 -8.96 -15.13
CA GLY A 159 -3.58 -8.02 -15.74
C GLY A 159 -4.08 -6.57 -15.78
N VAL A 160 -5.35 -6.33 -15.44
CA VAL A 160 -5.92 -4.98 -15.31
C VAL A 160 -5.28 -4.29 -14.10
N ILE A 161 -4.92 -3.02 -14.25
CA ILE A 161 -4.44 -2.19 -13.15
C ILE A 161 -5.63 -1.43 -12.57
N ALA A 162 -5.94 -1.70 -11.31
CA ALA A 162 -6.93 -0.94 -10.55
C ALA A 162 -6.22 0.20 -9.80
N THR A 163 -6.73 1.43 -9.91
CA THR A 163 -6.18 2.60 -9.19
C THR A 163 -7.24 3.28 -8.35
N THR A 164 -6.86 3.78 -7.18
CA THR A 164 -7.72 4.62 -6.34
C THR A 164 -7.42 6.09 -6.56
N ASP A 165 -8.48 6.89 -6.56
CA ASP A 165 -8.43 8.34 -6.47
C ASP A 165 -9.25 8.78 -5.25
N LEU A 166 -8.54 9.10 -4.18
CA LEU A 166 -9.10 9.54 -2.91
C LEU A 166 -9.81 10.88 -3.07
N GLY A 167 -9.27 11.77 -3.91
CA GLY A 167 -9.77 13.13 -4.11
C GLY A 167 -11.07 13.17 -4.93
N HIS A 168 -11.24 12.26 -5.88
CA HIS A 168 -12.44 12.17 -6.73
C HIS A 168 -13.44 11.08 -6.31
N ASP A 169 -13.19 10.37 -5.21
CA ASP A 169 -14.00 9.22 -4.78
C ASP A 169 -14.18 8.18 -5.88
N ALA A 170 -13.09 7.75 -6.52
CA ALA A 170 -13.18 6.87 -7.69
C ALA A 170 -12.20 5.70 -7.64
N VAL A 171 -12.61 4.58 -8.23
CA VAL A 171 -11.73 3.47 -8.59
C VAL A 171 -11.69 3.37 -10.11
N ARG A 172 -10.49 3.38 -10.68
CA ARG A 172 -10.26 3.32 -12.13
C ARG A 172 -9.66 1.97 -12.48
N PHE A 173 -10.05 1.43 -13.62
CA PHE A 173 -9.56 0.16 -14.14
C PHE A 173 -8.95 0.41 -15.50
N CYS A 174 -7.66 0.15 -15.63
CA CYS A 174 -6.88 0.48 -16.81
C CYS A 174 -6.15 -0.75 -17.34
N ASP A 175 -6.09 -0.88 -18.66
CA ASP A 175 -5.11 -1.75 -19.31
C ASP A 175 -3.81 -0.95 -19.49
N LEU A 176 -2.67 -1.63 -19.37
CA LEU A 176 -1.36 -1.10 -19.74
C LEU A 176 -0.69 -2.09 -20.70
N VAL A 177 -0.66 -1.74 -21.98
CA VAL A 177 -0.15 -2.62 -23.04
C VAL A 177 0.93 -1.86 -23.80
N GLN A 178 2.13 -2.42 -23.87
CA GLN A 178 3.28 -1.81 -24.56
C GLN A 178 3.54 -0.35 -24.13
N GLY A 179 3.45 -0.08 -22.82
CA GLY A 179 3.64 1.26 -22.26
C GLY A 179 2.50 2.24 -22.51
N GLN A 180 1.38 1.81 -23.09
CA GLN A 180 0.21 2.66 -23.35
C GLN A 180 -0.94 2.34 -22.41
N TRP A 181 -1.44 3.37 -21.74
CA TRP A 181 -2.61 3.30 -20.90
C TRP A 181 -3.90 3.29 -21.72
N LYS A 182 -4.85 2.44 -21.33
CA LYS A 182 -6.23 2.48 -21.81
C LYS A 182 -7.19 2.37 -20.63
N LEU A 183 -7.93 3.43 -20.37
CA LEU A 183 -9.01 3.41 -19.37
C LEU A 183 -10.12 2.46 -19.85
N ARG A 184 -10.44 1.44 -19.04
CA ARG A 184 -11.58 0.55 -19.26
C ARG A 184 -12.84 1.09 -18.60
N GLN A 185 -12.69 1.54 -17.37
CA GLN A 185 -13.79 1.99 -16.53
C GLN A 185 -13.28 2.95 -15.46
N GLN A 186 -14.10 3.95 -15.15
CA GLN A 186 -14.01 4.69 -13.90
C GLN A 186 -15.31 4.46 -13.14
N LEU A 187 -15.21 3.85 -11.96
CA LEU A 187 -16.31 3.64 -11.04
C LEU A 187 -16.29 4.77 -10.00
N GLY A 188 -17.25 5.70 -10.11
CA GLY A 188 -17.50 6.67 -9.05
C GLY A 188 -18.13 6.00 -7.83
N LEU A 189 -17.64 6.35 -6.64
CA LEU A 189 -18.15 5.91 -5.35
C LEU A 189 -19.01 7.02 -4.73
N ARG A 190 -19.31 6.95 -3.43
CA ARG A 190 -20.07 8.02 -2.77
C ARG A 190 -19.14 9.21 -2.52
N LYS A 191 -19.71 10.41 -2.64
CA LYS A 191 -18.96 11.65 -2.41
C LYS A 191 -18.46 11.70 -0.96
N GLY A 192 -17.15 11.84 -0.78
CA GLY A 192 -16.49 11.87 0.52
C GLY A 192 -16.04 10.51 1.05
N ASP A 193 -16.11 9.43 0.26
CA ASP A 193 -15.56 8.12 0.64
C ASP A 193 -14.03 8.20 0.81
N GLY A 194 -13.32 8.78 -0.16
CA GLY A 194 -11.87 8.77 -0.19
C GLY A 194 -11.27 7.35 -0.26
N PRO A 195 -11.46 6.59 -1.35
CA PRO A 195 -10.86 5.26 -1.50
C PRO A 195 -9.33 5.36 -1.45
N ARG A 196 -8.71 4.57 -0.58
CA ARG A 196 -7.28 4.67 -0.29
C ARG A 196 -6.51 3.50 -0.87
N HIS A 197 -6.54 2.34 -0.21
CA HIS A 197 -5.91 1.11 -0.65
C HIS A 197 -6.97 0.04 -0.99
N LEU A 198 -6.58 -0.96 -1.79
CA LEU A 198 -7.39 -2.08 -2.18
C LEU A 198 -6.57 -3.38 -2.30
N VAL A 199 -7.25 -4.50 -2.11
CA VAL A 199 -6.68 -5.84 -2.28
C VAL A 199 -7.64 -6.74 -3.06
N GLU A 200 -7.10 -7.62 -3.92
CA GLU A 200 -7.88 -8.58 -4.70
C GLU A 200 -7.82 -9.99 -4.09
N HIS A 201 -8.94 -10.48 -3.58
CA HIS A 201 -9.08 -11.85 -3.09
C HIS A 201 -9.09 -12.88 -4.22
N PRO A 202 -8.44 -14.06 -4.10
CA PRO A 202 -8.33 -15.10 -5.14
C PRO A 202 -9.58 -15.44 -5.96
N SER A 203 -10.77 -15.34 -5.36
CA SER A 203 -12.05 -15.57 -6.06
C SER A 203 -12.53 -14.41 -6.95
N GLY A 204 -11.77 -13.30 -7.02
CA GLY A 204 -12.03 -12.14 -7.86
C GLY A 204 -12.80 -11.00 -7.17
N PHE A 205 -13.09 -11.09 -5.88
CA PHE A 205 -13.57 -9.93 -5.11
C PHE A 205 -12.43 -8.94 -4.90
N ILE A 206 -12.76 -7.65 -4.93
CA ILE A 206 -11.83 -6.56 -4.62
C ILE A 206 -12.38 -5.83 -3.41
N TYR A 207 -11.53 -5.61 -2.40
CA TYR A 207 -11.89 -4.89 -1.19
C TYR A 207 -11.14 -3.57 -1.17
N VAL A 208 -11.88 -2.46 -1.11
CA VAL A 208 -11.33 -1.10 -1.11
C VAL A 208 -11.59 -0.48 0.24
N VAL A 209 -10.55 -0.07 0.96
CA VAL A 209 -10.70 0.67 2.21
C VAL A 209 -10.82 2.16 1.92
N THR A 210 -11.74 2.83 2.60
CA THR A 210 -12.00 4.27 2.45
C THR A 210 -11.37 5.03 3.63
N GLU A 211 -10.49 6.01 3.35
CA GLU A 211 -9.81 6.81 4.37
C GLU A 211 -10.76 7.75 5.11
N HIS A 212 -11.70 8.38 4.40
CA HIS A 212 -12.63 9.33 5.00
C HIS A 212 -13.92 8.65 5.44
N GLY A 213 -14.42 7.69 4.65
CA GLY A 213 -15.66 6.95 4.93
C GLY A 213 -15.57 5.92 6.05
N ALA A 214 -14.36 5.54 6.49
CA ALA A 214 -14.12 4.55 7.54
C ALA A 214 -14.81 3.17 7.32
N GLU A 215 -14.93 2.74 6.06
CA GLU A 215 -15.56 1.48 5.67
C GLU A 215 -14.73 0.72 4.61
N VAL A 216 -15.15 -0.52 4.33
CA VAL A 216 -14.65 -1.33 3.22
C VAL A 216 -15.75 -1.50 2.19
N ILE A 217 -15.46 -1.11 0.95
CA ILE A 217 -16.31 -1.29 -0.22
C ILE A 217 -15.88 -2.58 -0.93
N THR A 218 -16.83 -3.47 -1.19
CA THR A 218 -16.60 -4.72 -1.95
C THR A 218 -17.01 -4.52 -3.40
N LEU A 219 -16.07 -4.75 -4.32
CA LEU A 219 -16.28 -4.69 -5.76
C LEU A 219 -16.10 -6.07 -6.40
N ARG A 220 -16.72 -6.26 -7.57
CA ARG A 220 -16.43 -7.40 -8.46
C ARG A 220 -16.78 -7.06 -9.91
N ALA A 221 -16.04 -7.64 -10.86
CA ALA A 221 -16.44 -7.62 -12.26
C ALA A 221 -17.65 -8.54 -12.50
N ASP A 222 -18.63 -8.07 -13.26
CA ASP A 222 -19.68 -8.92 -13.81
C ASP A 222 -19.17 -9.78 -14.98
N ALA A 223 -20.04 -10.61 -15.56
CA ALA A 223 -19.69 -11.48 -16.68
C ALA A 223 -19.24 -10.72 -17.94
N ALA A 224 -19.58 -9.44 -18.08
CA ALA A 224 -19.13 -8.58 -19.16
C ALA A 224 -17.80 -7.87 -18.85
N GLY A 225 -17.22 -8.09 -17.66
CA GLY A 225 -15.99 -7.46 -17.22
C GLY A 225 -16.18 -6.06 -16.63
N VAL A 226 -17.40 -5.65 -16.33
CA VAL A 226 -17.71 -4.34 -15.71
C VAL A 226 -17.67 -4.48 -14.20
N TYR A 227 -16.81 -3.69 -13.54
CA TYR A 227 -16.69 -3.69 -12.08
C TYR A 227 -17.84 -2.93 -11.43
N ARG A 228 -18.41 -3.50 -10.38
CA ARG A 228 -19.54 -2.91 -9.65
C ARG A 228 -19.33 -3.01 -8.15
N GLU A 229 -19.86 -2.01 -7.44
CA GLU A 229 -20.04 -2.11 -5.99
C GLU A 229 -21.11 -3.16 -5.66
N LEU A 230 -20.78 -4.05 -4.72
CA LEU A 230 -21.67 -5.12 -4.25
C LEU A 230 -22.23 -4.82 -2.86
N CYS A 231 -21.36 -4.42 -1.94
CA CYS A 231 -21.74 -4.08 -0.57
C CYS A 231 -20.68 -3.22 0.11
N ARG A 232 -21.04 -2.71 1.28
CA ARG A 232 -20.16 -1.97 2.18
C ARG A 232 -20.22 -2.54 3.58
N THR A 233 -19.10 -2.50 4.28
CA THR A 233 -18.94 -3.01 5.65
C THR A 233 -18.16 -1.99 6.48
N GLY A 234 -18.78 -1.51 7.56
CA GLY A 234 -18.12 -0.60 8.51
C GLY A 234 -17.08 -1.32 9.38
N LEU A 235 -16.13 -0.55 9.91
CA LEU A 235 -15.01 -1.06 10.71
C LEU A 235 -15.30 -1.14 12.23
N GLY A 236 -16.57 -0.95 12.62
CA GLY A 236 -17.03 -1.04 14.01
C GLY A 236 -17.21 0.31 14.69
N GLU A 237 -17.94 0.31 15.81
CA GLU A 237 -18.35 1.54 16.52
C GLU A 237 -17.20 2.37 17.09
N LYS A 238 -16.02 1.74 17.26
CA LYS A 238 -14.80 2.41 17.73
C LYS A 238 -14.10 3.22 16.63
N VAL A 239 -14.50 3.05 15.37
CA VAL A 239 -13.90 3.77 14.24
C VAL A 239 -14.87 4.84 13.77
N LEU A 240 -14.47 6.09 13.93
CA LEU A 240 -15.31 7.26 13.68
C LEU A 240 -14.81 8.00 12.44
N ALA A 241 -15.64 8.02 11.39
CA ALA A 241 -15.38 8.80 10.19
C ALA A 241 -15.09 10.28 10.55
N GLY A 242 -14.04 10.85 9.96
CA GLY A 242 -13.58 12.21 10.22
C GLY A 242 -12.62 12.36 11.42
N SER A 243 -12.50 11.35 12.29
CA SER A 243 -11.49 11.30 13.36
C SER A 243 -10.46 10.20 13.14
N ASP A 244 -10.88 9.09 12.55
CA ASP A 244 -10.08 7.91 12.29
C ASP A 244 -9.91 7.70 10.79
N PHE A 245 -8.72 7.24 10.40
CA PHE A 245 -8.30 7.19 9.00
C PHE A 245 -7.73 5.81 8.68
N PRO A 246 -8.54 4.87 8.15
CA PRO A 246 -8.03 3.62 7.65
C PRO A 246 -6.89 3.82 6.65
N ALA A 247 -5.90 2.94 6.71
CA ALA A 247 -4.67 3.05 5.96
C ALA A 247 -4.49 1.84 5.02
N GLU A 248 -3.74 0.83 5.48
CA GLU A 248 -3.47 -0.39 4.74
C GLU A 248 -4.65 -1.38 4.87
N ILE A 249 -4.89 -2.19 3.83
CA ILE A 249 -5.82 -3.32 3.83
C ILE A 249 -5.13 -4.52 3.21
N SER A 250 -5.05 -5.62 3.96
CA SER A 250 -4.42 -6.86 3.47
C SER A 250 -5.26 -8.08 3.82
N LEU A 251 -5.14 -9.12 3.00
CA LEU A 251 -5.69 -10.44 3.29
C LEU A 251 -4.80 -11.16 4.31
N ASP A 252 -5.41 -12.03 5.10
CA ASP A 252 -4.65 -13.00 5.87
C ASP A 252 -4.03 -14.08 4.96
N THR A 253 -3.14 -14.90 5.52
CA THR A 253 -2.44 -15.95 4.75
C THR A 253 -3.38 -17.00 4.13
N ASN A 254 -4.59 -17.18 4.68
CA ASN A 254 -5.58 -18.13 4.17
C ASN A 254 -6.58 -17.48 3.19
N ASN A 255 -6.57 -16.14 3.07
CA ASN A 255 -7.55 -15.34 2.35
C ASN A 255 -8.97 -15.42 2.92
N ASP A 256 -9.11 -15.76 4.20
CA ASP A 256 -10.40 -15.84 4.90
C ASP A 256 -10.69 -14.56 5.69
N ARG A 257 -9.73 -13.65 5.83
CA ARG A 257 -9.87 -12.41 6.62
C ARG A 257 -9.21 -11.21 5.95
N LEU A 258 -9.67 -10.02 6.36
CA LEU A 258 -9.03 -8.74 6.08
C LEU A 258 -8.50 -8.11 7.36
N TYR A 259 -7.28 -7.61 7.30
CA TYR A 259 -6.66 -6.75 8.31
C TYR A 259 -6.61 -5.32 7.79
N ILE A 260 -7.11 -4.38 8.59
CA ILE A 260 -7.16 -2.95 8.24
C ILE A 260 -6.51 -2.12 9.35
N GLY A 261 -5.42 -1.44 9.04
CA GLY A 261 -4.78 -0.50 9.97
C GLY A 261 -5.59 0.79 10.04
N VAL A 262 -5.90 1.27 11.24
CA VAL A 262 -6.72 2.48 11.47
C VAL A 262 -5.91 3.51 12.27
N ARG A 263 -5.50 4.58 11.59
CA ARG A 263 -4.87 5.76 12.21
C ARG A 263 -5.91 6.57 12.99
N GLY A 264 -5.46 7.40 13.93
CA GLY A 264 -6.34 7.99 14.95
C GLY A 264 -6.50 7.01 16.10
N ALA A 265 -7.44 6.07 15.98
CA ALA A 265 -7.75 5.05 16.98
C ALA A 265 -6.55 4.16 17.38
N GLY A 266 -5.56 3.98 16.49
CA GLY A 266 -4.37 3.18 16.81
C GLY A 266 -4.68 1.69 16.94
N ILE A 267 -5.51 1.17 16.04
CA ILE A 267 -5.98 -0.21 16.06
C ILE A 267 -5.78 -0.89 14.71
N VAL A 268 -5.90 -2.21 14.71
CA VAL A 268 -6.12 -3.01 13.50
C VAL A 268 -7.51 -3.64 13.59
N ALA A 269 -8.39 -3.27 12.65
CA ALA A 269 -9.71 -3.87 12.49
C ALA A 269 -9.62 -5.16 11.68
N VAL A 270 -10.47 -6.13 12.02
CA VAL A 270 -10.51 -7.46 11.39
C VAL A 270 -11.91 -7.74 10.87
N LEU A 271 -11.99 -8.11 9.59
CA LEU A 271 -13.23 -8.57 8.96
C LEU A 271 -13.05 -10.02 8.50
N ASP A 272 -13.96 -10.92 8.88
CA ASP A 272 -14.03 -12.26 8.30
C ASP A 272 -14.70 -12.20 6.92
N LEU A 273 -14.26 -13.03 5.98
CA LEU A 273 -14.82 -13.12 4.63
C LEU A 273 -15.79 -14.30 4.52
N VAL A 274 -17.09 -14.01 4.62
CA VAL A 274 -18.14 -15.03 4.48
C VAL A 274 -18.68 -15.02 3.06
N SER A 275 -18.29 -16.03 2.25
CA SER A 275 -18.63 -16.09 0.81
C SER A 275 -18.22 -14.82 0.04
N GLY A 276 -17.08 -14.25 0.42
CA GLY A 276 -16.54 -13.02 -0.17
C GLY A 276 -17.17 -11.73 0.36
N ARG A 277 -18.14 -11.79 1.27
CA ARG A 277 -18.68 -10.62 1.96
C ARG A 277 -17.92 -10.37 3.27
N PRO A 278 -17.36 -9.18 3.51
CA PRO A 278 -16.73 -8.85 4.78
C PRO A 278 -17.75 -8.72 5.90
N VAL A 279 -17.48 -9.33 7.05
CA VAL A 279 -18.24 -9.25 8.29
C VAL A 279 -17.32 -8.84 9.43
N LEU A 280 -17.69 -7.81 10.19
CA LEU A 280 -16.87 -7.33 11.31
C LEU A 280 -16.67 -8.43 12.34
N ARG A 281 -15.40 -8.76 12.58
CA ARG A 281 -14.99 -9.68 13.64
C ARG A 281 -14.65 -8.93 14.92
N GLY A 282 -13.94 -7.82 14.79
CA GLY A 282 -13.50 -7.00 15.92
C GLY A 282 -12.29 -6.14 15.58
N SER A 283 -11.56 -5.71 16.60
CA SER A 283 -10.33 -4.92 16.45
C SER A 283 -9.40 -5.14 17.63
N GLY A 284 -8.09 -5.12 17.39
CA GLY A 284 -7.05 -5.14 18.42
C GLY A 284 -6.16 -3.90 18.37
N SER A 285 -5.39 -3.66 19.42
CA SER A 285 -4.39 -2.59 19.45
C SER A 285 -3.34 -2.78 18.34
N CYS A 286 -2.83 -1.68 17.78
CA CYS A 286 -1.63 -1.73 16.91
C CYS A 286 -0.31 -1.69 17.71
N ALA A 287 -0.38 -1.71 19.05
CA ALA A 287 0.75 -1.62 19.97
C ALA A 287 1.65 -0.38 19.77
N GLY A 288 1.13 0.66 19.13
CA GLY A 288 1.83 1.92 18.88
C GLY A 288 0.86 3.02 18.47
N ALA A 289 1.32 3.94 17.63
CA ALA A 289 0.50 5.04 17.14
C ALA A 289 0.61 5.20 15.62
N TRP A 290 -0.54 5.45 14.99
CA TRP A 290 -0.64 5.76 13.56
C TRP A 290 -0.14 4.60 12.66
N PRO A 291 -0.81 3.44 12.69
CA PRO A 291 -0.43 2.28 11.88
C PRO A 291 -0.61 2.62 10.39
N ARG A 292 0.50 2.94 9.72
CA ARG A 292 0.51 3.44 8.34
C ARG A 292 0.50 2.29 7.33
N HIS A 293 1.12 1.17 7.68
CA HIS A 293 1.20 -0.05 6.88
C HIS A 293 1.33 -1.28 7.77
N HIS A 294 0.86 -2.43 7.30
CA HIS A 294 1.04 -3.70 7.98
C HIS A 294 1.11 -4.86 6.99
N LEU A 295 1.72 -5.98 7.39
CA LEU A 295 1.69 -7.22 6.63
C LEU A 295 1.80 -8.44 7.56
N GLN A 296 1.11 -9.53 7.21
CA GLN A 296 1.17 -10.76 7.98
C GLN A 296 2.42 -11.57 7.63
N VAL A 297 3.11 -12.05 8.67
CA VAL A 297 4.27 -12.94 8.55
C VAL A 297 4.09 -14.12 9.50
N GLY A 298 3.72 -15.29 8.96
CA GLY A 298 3.38 -16.43 9.79
C GLY A 298 2.19 -16.10 10.71
N ASN A 299 2.37 -16.30 12.01
CA ASN A 299 1.36 -15.98 13.02
C ASN A 299 1.55 -14.59 13.64
N SER A 300 2.31 -13.70 13.00
CA SER A 300 2.48 -12.31 13.44
C SER A 300 1.94 -11.34 12.41
N LEU A 301 1.40 -10.22 12.87
CA LEU A 301 1.16 -9.03 12.05
C LEU A 301 2.29 -8.04 12.32
N LEU A 302 3.07 -7.70 11.30
CA LEU A 302 4.07 -6.64 11.40
C LEU A 302 3.40 -5.31 11.10
N VAL A 303 3.48 -4.35 12.02
CA VAL A 303 2.79 -3.06 11.91
C VAL A 303 3.80 -1.91 11.97
N ALA A 304 3.82 -1.07 10.93
CA ALA A 304 4.59 0.16 10.89
C ALA A 304 3.81 1.31 11.53
N ASN A 305 4.18 1.66 12.76
CA ASN A 305 3.56 2.71 13.53
C ASN A 305 4.34 4.02 13.39
N GLN A 306 3.86 4.88 12.47
CA GLN A 306 4.56 6.09 12.04
C GLN A 306 4.87 7.03 13.22
N LEU A 307 3.88 7.35 14.05
CA LEU A 307 4.03 8.41 15.06
C LEU A 307 4.63 7.90 16.37
N SER A 308 4.64 6.59 16.62
CA SER A 308 5.36 6.01 17.76
C SER A 308 6.79 5.60 17.44
N ASN A 309 7.23 5.72 16.18
CA ASN A 309 8.56 5.31 15.73
C ASN A 309 8.88 3.84 16.05
N THR A 310 7.95 2.93 15.74
CA THR A 310 8.14 1.49 15.95
C THR A 310 7.65 0.65 14.79
N ILE A 311 8.31 -0.48 14.56
CA ILE A 311 7.69 -1.66 13.95
C ILE A 311 7.31 -2.61 15.09
N GLU A 312 6.05 -3.01 15.16
CA GLU A 312 5.56 -3.99 16.13
C GLU A 312 5.33 -5.34 15.44
N ALA A 313 5.73 -6.44 16.08
CA ALA A 313 5.33 -7.79 15.70
C ALA A 313 4.23 -8.26 16.66
N ILE A 314 2.98 -8.22 16.22
CA ILE A 314 1.81 -8.53 17.05
C ILE A 314 1.36 -9.97 16.82
N GLY A 315 1.09 -10.72 17.88
CA GLY A 315 0.61 -12.10 17.78
C GLY A 315 -0.80 -12.23 17.21
N LEU A 316 -1.02 -13.26 16.38
CA LEU A 316 -2.31 -13.64 15.78
C LEU A 316 -2.73 -15.07 16.17
N GLU A 317 -2.21 -15.60 17.27
CA GLU A 317 -2.38 -17.02 17.66
C GLU A 317 -3.81 -17.38 18.11
N GLY A 318 -4.63 -16.37 18.41
CA GLY A 318 -6.05 -16.56 18.74
C GLY A 318 -6.85 -17.14 17.58
N ALA A 319 -7.78 -18.04 17.90
CA ALA A 319 -8.70 -18.60 16.89
C ALA A 319 -9.56 -17.52 16.19
N ASP A 320 -9.76 -16.37 16.83
CA ASP A 320 -10.47 -15.22 16.30
C ASP A 320 -9.64 -14.37 15.33
N GLY A 321 -8.32 -14.61 15.23
CA GLY A 321 -7.40 -13.86 14.39
C GLY A 321 -7.23 -12.39 14.77
N LEU A 322 -7.69 -11.98 15.95
CA LEU A 322 -7.54 -10.61 16.42
C LEU A 322 -6.09 -10.33 16.86
N PRO A 323 -5.56 -9.12 16.64
CA PRO A 323 -4.26 -8.72 17.17
C PRO A 323 -4.24 -8.85 18.70
N GLN A 324 -3.25 -9.58 19.22
CA GLN A 324 -3.03 -9.81 20.65
C GLN A 324 -1.89 -8.93 21.18
N ASP A 325 -1.08 -9.46 22.10
CA ASP A 325 0.07 -8.79 22.65
C ASP A 325 1.18 -8.61 21.60
N SER A 326 1.95 -7.53 21.75
CA SER A 326 3.19 -7.36 20.99
C SER A 326 4.21 -8.41 21.46
N LEU A 327 4.71 -9.20 20.51
CA LEU A 327 5.74 -10.22 20.72
C LEU A 327 7.13 -9.57 20.77
N SER A 328 7.34 -8.57 19.92
CA SER A 328 8.52 -7.71 19.97
C SER A 328 8.24 -6.35 19.32
N SER A 329 8.97 -5.35 19.80
CA SER A 329 8.95 -3.99 19.27
C SER A 329 10.35 -3.64 18.79
N LEU A 330 10.44 -3.03 17.61
CA LEU A 330 11.69 -2.53 17.06
C LEU A 330 11.60 -1.01 16.87
N PRO A 331 12.45 -0.21 17.54
CA PRO A 331 12.58 1.21 17.24
C PRO A 331 12.93 1.43 15.77
N MET A 332 12.12 2.23 15.10
CA MET A 332 12.25 2.50 13.68
C MET A 332 11.74 3.91 13.43
N GLU A 333 12.53 4.76 12.78
CA GLU A 333 12.20 6.18 12.65
C GLU A 333 11.07 6.38 11.63
N SER A 334 9.94 6.94 12.09
CA SER A 334 8.79 7.32 11.25
C SER A 334 8.40 6.32 10.15
N PRO A 335 8.23 5.02 10.45
CA PRO A 335 8.08 3.98 9.43
C PRO A 335 6.73 4.08 8.73
N THR A 336 6.72 3.88 7.42
CA THR A 336 5.53 4.02 6.59
C THR A 336 5.24 2.82 5.70
N CYS A 337 6.24 2.01 5.39
CA CYS A 337 6.11 0.87 4.49
C CYS A 337 7.09 -0.24 4.91
N ILE A 338 6.64 -1.49 4.83
CA ILE A 338 7.46 -2.68 5.04
C ILE A 338 7.33 -3.52 3.77
N ALA A 339 8.45 -3.78 3.08
CA ALA A 339 8.49 -4.57 1.85
C ALA A 339 9.36 -5.81 2.04
N ALA A 340 8.90 -6.98 1.61
CA ALA A 340 9.70 -8.20 1.68
C ALA A 340 10.95 -8.10 0.80
N GLN A 341 12.08 -8.62 1.27
CA GLN A 341 13.24 -8.84 0.42
C GLN A 341 12.99 -10.06 -0.47
N VAL A 342 13.44 -10.01 -1.73
CA VAL A 342 13.52 -11.24 -2.54
C VAL A 342 14.55 -12.15 -1.88
N THR A 343 14.20 -13.42 -1.67
CA THR A 343 15.20 -14.42 -1.31
C THR A 343 16.05 -14.66 -2.56
N VAL A 344 17.29 -14.17 -2.54
CA VAL A 344 18.30 -14.45 -3.58
C VAL A 344 18.89 -15.83 -3.37
#